data_AF-A0A6C0ILA7-F1
#
_entry.id   AF-A0A6C0ILA7-F1
#
_cell.length_a   1.000
_cell.length_b   1.000
_cell.length_c   1.000
_cell.angle_alpha   90.00
_cell.angle_beta   90.00
_cell.angle_gamma   90.00
#
_symmetry.space_group_name_H-M   'P 1'
#
loop_
_entity.id
_entity.type
_entity.pdbx_description
1 polymer ?
#
loop_
_entity_poly.entity_id
_entity_poly.type
_entity_poly.pdbx_seq_one_letter_code
_entity_poly.pdbx_strand_id
1 'polypeptide(L)'
;MKMNYLGYAFIALLLIVCIRIYQDSDTFNLKCIISDVDGKKYCVRERSKLVLAADRLATVNQKMGKLVEHCRKTFPKRENVIRLCKGYNPKTVNETLPTSEYTAYSQNKGEKMAFCLNKEKKGDQLIDPNTLTFVALHELSHIATKSVGHGEEFWTNFKFLLGEASKINIYEQVDYKKNPVRYCGTDITDNPHYDL
;
A
#
# COMPACT_ATOMS: atom_id res chain seq x y z
N MET A 1 -43.01 -3.69 26.21
CA MET A 1 -43.13 -2.77 25.07
C MET A 1 -43.30 -3.62 23.81
N LYS A 2 -44.49 -3.68 23.19
CA LYS A 2 -44.67 -4.45 21.95
C LYS A 2 -44.05 -3.64 20.82
N MET A 3 -42.94 -4.14 20.28
CA MET A 3 -42.27 -3.51 19.16
C MET A 3 -43.16 -3.63 17.93
N ASN A 4 -43.42 -2.52 17.25
CA ASN A 4 -44.20 -2.52 16.02
C ASN A 4 -43.35 -3.07 14.86
N TYR A 5 -43.99 -3.40 13.74
CA TYR A 5 -43.31 -3.91 12.54
C TYR A 5 -42.14 -3.01 12.09
N LEU A 6 -42.26 -1.70 12.27
CA LEU A 6 -41.21 -0.73 11.99
C LEU A 6 -39.96 -0.96 12.86
N GLY A 7 -40.13 -1.23 14.16
CA GLY A 7 -39.02 -1.52 15.07
C GLY A 7 -38.30 -2.83 14.74
N TYR A 8 -39.03 -3.89 14.36
CA TYR A 8 -38.40 -5.12 13.88
C TYR A 8 -37.64 -4.94 12.56
N ALA A 9 -38.18 -4.15 11.63
CA ALA A 9 -37.49 -3.82 10.38
C ALA A 9 -36.19 -3.04 10.63
N PHE A 10 -36.20 -2.10 11.59
CA PHE A 10 -35.00 -1.35 11.96
C PHE A 10 -33.93 -2.24 12.60
N ILE A 11 -34.31 -3.18 13.47
CA ILE A 11 -33.37 -4.15 14.06
C ILE A 11 -32.78 -5.06 12.98
N ALA A 12 -33.60 -5.54 12.04
CA ALA A 12 -33.11 -6.36 10.93
C ALA A 12 -32.10 -5.58 10.07
N LEU A 13 -32.38 -4.31 9.76
CA LEU A 13 -31.45 -3.44 9.05
C LEU A 13 -30.14 -3.24 9.82
N LEU A 14 -30.20 -2.98 11.13
CA LEU A 14 -29.01 -2.85 11.97
C LEU A 14 -28.17 -4.13 11.98
N LEU A 15 -28.81 -5.31 12.11
CA LEU A 15 -28.13 -6.59 12.05
C LEU A 15 -27.45 -6.80 10.69
N ILE A 16 -28.11 -6.46 9.58
CA ILE A 16 -27.52 -6.54 8.24
C ILE A 16 -26.29 -5.62 8.14
N VAL A 17 -26.38 -4.38 8.63
CA VAL A 17 -25.25 -3.44 8.64
C VAL A 17 -24.10 -3.97 9.49
N CYS A 18 -24.36 -4.48 10.70
CA CYS A 18 -23.33 -5.08 11.56
C CYS A 18 -22.67 -6.30 10.90
N ILE A 19 -23.44 -7.18 10.25
CA ILE A 19 -22.91 -8.33 9.51
C ILE A 19 -22.02 -7.87 8.37
N ARG A 20 -22.43 -6.85 7.60
CA ARG A 20 -21.61 -6.29 6.52
C ARG A 20 -20.30 -5.71 7.04
N ILE A 21 -20.35 -4.89 8.09
CA ILE A 21 -19.16 -4.32 8.73
C ILE A 21 -18.21 -5.43 9.21
N TYR A 22 -18.75 -6.50 9.80
CA TYR A 22 -17.96 -7.63 10.27
C TYR A 22 -17.30 -8.40 9.11
N GLN A 23 -18.06 -8.68 8.04
CA GLN A 23 -17.58 -9.35 6.83
C GLN A 23 -16.52 -8.56 6.07
N ASP A 24 -16.56 -7.22 6.13
CA ASP A 24 -15.59 -6.35 5.48
C ASP A 24 -14.37 -6.03 6.36
N SER A 25 -14.31 -6.54 7.60
CA SER A 25 -13.21 -6.25 8.52
C SER A 25 -11.90 -6.95 8.12
N ASP A 26 -10.79 -6.20 8.11
CA ASP A 26 -9.44 -6.74 7.83
C ASP A 26 -9.04 -7.86 8.81
N THR A 27 -9.48 -7.75 10.07
CA THR A 27 -9.18 -8.72 11.14
C THR A 27 -9.73 -10.12 10.87
N PHE A 28 -10.79 -10.23 10.07
CA PHE A 28 -11.40 -11.51 9.73
C PHE A 28 -10.90 -12.07 8.39
N ASN A 29 -10.51 -11.19 7.47
CA ASN A 29 -10.16 -11.57 6.10
C ASN A 29 -8.65 -11.68 5.82
N LEU A 30 -7.81 -11.18 6.73
CA LEU A 30 -6.36 -11.30 6.62
C LEU A 30 -5.83 -12.33 7.61
N LYS A 31 -4.91 -13.16 7.13
CA LYS A 31 -4.13 -14.08 7.93
C LYS A 31 -2.73 -13.52 8.11
N CYS A 32 -2.31 -13.40 9.36
CA CYS A 32 -1.02 -12.81 9.70
C CYS A 32 0.01 -13.89 10.02
N ILE A 33 1.14 -13.87 9.32
CA ILE A 33 2.27 -14.78 9.53
C ILE A 33 3.58 -14.00 9.67
N ILE A 34 4.59 -14.67 10.20
CA ILE A 34 5.96 -14.17 10.25
C ILE A 34 6.60 -14.43 8.89
N SER A 35 7.20 -13.40 8.29
CA SER A 35 7.98 -13.55 7.05
C SER A 35 9.40 -14.03 7.37
N ASP A 36 9.90 -14.96 6.57
CA ASP A 36 11.27 -15.46 6.68
C ASP A 36 12.31 -14.43 6.20
N VAL A 37 11.87 -13.39 5.48
CA VAL A 37 12.75 -12.34 4.92
C VAL A 37 13.28 -11.38 6.00
N ASP A 38 12.46 -11.07 7.01
CA ASP A 38 12.84 -10.08 8.04
C ASP A 38 12.34 -10.39 9.46
N GLY A 39 11.69 -11.53 9.67
CA GLY A 39 11.18 -11.96 10.98
C GLY A 39 10.02 -11.13 11.52
N LYS A 40 9.41 -10.24 10.71
CA LYS A 40 8.25 -9.44 11.13
C LYS A 40 6.94 -10.09 10.70
N LYS A 41 5.88 -9.72 11.42
CA LYS A 41 4.51 -10.16 11.15
C LYS A 41 3.88 -9.32 10.03
N TYR A 42 3.35 -9.98 9.01
CA TYR A 42 2.61 -9.36 7.90
C TYR A 42 1.24 -10.02 7.76
N CYS A 43 0.19 -9.22 7.55
CA CYS A 43 -1.16 -9.70 7.34
C CYS A 43 -1.52 -9.67 5.85
N VAL A 44 -1.80 -10.85 5.29
CA VAL A 44 -2.07 -11.08 3.87
C VAL A 44 -3.38 -11.83 3.68
N ARG A 45 -3.93 -11.81 2.47
CA ARG A 45 -5.14 -12.57 2.13
C ARG A 45 -4.89 -14.07 2.34
N GLU A 46 -5.90 -14.80 2.78
CA GLU A 46 -5.83 -16.26 2.84
C GLU A 46 -5.84 -16.87 1.42
N ARG A 47 -4.79 -17.63 1.10
CA ARG A 47 -4.56 -18.29 -0.19
C ARG A 47 -3.46 -19.34 -0.06
N SER A 48 -3.27 -20.16 -1.10
CA SER A 48 -2.19 -21.17 -1.15
C SER A 48 -0.78 -20.58 -1.04
N LYS A 49 -0.55 -19.40 -1.63
CA LYS A 49 0.76 -18.70 -1.66
C LYS A 49 0.97 -17.74 -0.49
N LEU A 50 0.58 -18.15 0.71
CA LEU A 50 0.55 -17.27 1.88
C LEU A 50 1.94 -16.74 2.29
N VAL A 51 2.93 -17.64 2.39
CA VAL A 51 4.33 -17.27 2.72
C VAL A 51 4.90 -16.31 1.68
N LEU A 52 4.75 -16.65 0.40
CA LEU A 52 5.26 -15.82 -0.70
C LEU A 52 4.64 -14.42 -0.72
N ALA A 53 3.37 -14.28 -0.32
CA ALA A 53 2.71 -12.98 -0.18
C ALA A 53 3.27 -12.16 0.99
N ALA A 54 3.47 -12.78 2.15
CA ALA A 54 4.08 -12.11 3.31
C ALA A 54 5.52 -11.68 3.00
N ASP A 55 6.30 -12.55 2.36
CA ASP A 55 7.67 -12.25 1.93
C ASP A 55 7.73 -11.15 0.87
N ARG A 56 6.70 -11.05 0.01
CA ARG A 56 6.56 -9.95 -0.96
C ARG A 56 6.42 -8.61 -0.24
N LEU A 57 5.54 -8.53 0.75
CA LEU A 57 5.39 -7.33 1.59
C LEU A 57 6.67 -7.05 2.37
N ALA A 58 7.29 -8.05 2.97
CA ALA A 58 8.53 -7.90 3.73
C ALA A 58 9.67 -7.33 2.86
N THR A 59 9.84 -7.87 1.66
CA THR A 59 10.83 -7.39 0.69
C THR A 59 10.61 -5.91 0.36
N VAL A 60 9.38 -5.52 0.05
CA VAL A 60 9.05 -4.11 -0.27
C VAL A 60 9.17 -3.22 0.95
N ASN A 61 8.79 -3.70 2.13
CA ASN A 61 8.93 -2.95 3.39
C ASN A 61 10.40 -2.71 3.74
N GLN A 62 11.29 -3.68 3.53
CA GLN A 62 12.73 -3.47 3.66
C GLN A 62 13.24 -2.40 2.68
N LYS A 63 12.77 -2.41 1.43
CA LYS A 63 13.13 -1.38 0.43
C LYS A 63 12.65 0.01 0.85
N MET A 64 11.40 0.15 1.30
CA MET A 64 10.87 1.40 1.84
C MET A 64 11.71 1.89 3.01
N GLY A 65 12.00 1.04 3.99
CA GLY A 65 12.84 1.40 5.14
C GLY A 65 14.25 1.83 4.74
N LYS A 66 14.88 1.13 3.79
CA LYS A 66 16.19 1.51 3.23
C LYS A 66 16.14 2.91 2.58
N LEU A 67 15.09 3.21 1.82
CA LEU A 67 14.93 4.53 1.20
C LEU A 67 14.73 5.63 2.23
N VAL A 68 13.82 5.42 3.20
CA VAL A 68 13.54 6.41 4.25
C VAL A 68 14.82 6.71 5.01
N GLU A 69 15.61 5.69 5.35
CA GLU A 69 16.89 5.84 6.03
C GLU A 69 17.94 6.57 5.18
N HIS A 70 18.05 6.23 3.90
CA HIS A 70 18.92 6.91 2.94
C HIS A 70 18.57 8.40 2.83
N CYS A 71 17.29 8.71 2.63
CA CYS A 71 16.80 10.08 2.55
C CYS A 71 17.06 10.85 3.85
N ARG A 72 16.82 10.22 5.02
CA ARG A 72 17.08 10.80 6.35
C ARG A 72 18.53 11.24 6.50
N LYS A 73 19.46 10.38 6.10
CA LYS A 73 20.90 10.64 6.18
C LYS A 73 21.38 11.69 5.17
N THR A 74 20.86 11.62 3.94
CA THR A 74 21.32 12.46 2.83
C THR A 74 20.70 13.86 2.85
N PHE A 75 19.45 13.98 3.31
CA PHE A 75 18.68 15.23 3.27
C PHE A 75 17.98 15.53 4.62
N PRO A 76 18.72 15.59 5.74
CA PRO A 76 18.13 15.66 7.09
C PRO A 76 17.30 16.93 7.35
N LYS A 77 17.55 18.01 6.61
CA LYS A 77 16.86 19.30 6.77
C LYS A 77 15.73 19.52 5.77
N ARG A 78 15.50 18.60 4.83
CA ARG A 78 14.49 18.77 3.79
C ARG A 78 13.11 18.44 4.35
N GLU A 79 12.16 19.37 4.25
CA GLU A 79 10.86 19.25 4.93
C GLU A 79 10.06 18.00 4.53
N ASN A 80 10.07 17.64 3.24
CA ASN A 80 9.41 16.42 2.74
C ASN A 80 10.01 15.14 3.35
N VAL A 81 11.33 15.11 3.55
CA VAL A 81 12.04 13.98 4.19
C VAL A 81 11.74 13.92 5.68
N ILE A 82 11.66 15.05 6.37
CA ILE A 82 11.25 15.10 7.79
C ILE A 82 9.85 14.50 7.95
N ARG A 83 8.90 14.87 7.08
CA ARG A 83 7.54 14.33 7.09
C ARG A 83 7.50 12.84 6.74
N LEU A 84 8.28 12.43 5.73
CA LEU A 84 8.45 11.02 5.36
C LEU A 84 8.93 10.17 6.54
N CYS A 85 10.00 10.61 7.21
CA CYS A 85 10.57 9.90 8.35
C CYS A 85 9.61 9.83 9.55
N LYS A 86 8.85 10.90 9.78
CA LYS A 86 7.86 10.95 10.88
C LYS A 86 6.64 10.07 10.60
N GLY A 87 6.21 10.00 9.35
CA GLY A 87 4.97 9.31 8.97
C GLY A 87 5.14 7.83 8.67
N TYR A 88 6.28 7.40 8.10
CA TYR A 88 6.48 6.01 7.73
C TYR A 88 6.56 5.09 8.96
N ASN A 89 5.59 4.17 9.10
CA ASN A 89 5.59 3.13 10.11
C ASN A 89 5.83 1.75 9.48
N PRO A 90 7.02 1.12 9.67
CA PRO A 90 7.31 -0.17 9.07
C PRO A 90 6.56 -1.35 9.70
N LYS A 91 5.84 -1.15 10.81
CA LYS A 91 5.16 -2.25 11.55
C LYS A 91 3.73 -2.53 11.05
N THR A 92 3.19 -1.66 10.22
CA THR A 92 1.75 -1.64 9.86
C THR A 92 1.56 -1.68 8.36
N VAL A 93 2.22 -2.65 7.71
CA VAL A 93 2.17 -2.89 6.27
C VAL A 93 1.41 -4.18 6.00
N ASN A 94 0.28 -4.10 5.28
CA ASN A 94 -0.63 -5.22 5.07
C ASN A 94 -1.05 -5.36 3.60
N GLU A 95 -1.74 -6.45 3.27
CA GLU A 95 -2.42 -6.59 1.99
C GLU A 95 -3.80 -5.92 2.01
N THR A 96 -4.22 -5.30 0.91
CA THR A 96 -5.61 -4.82 0.75
C THR A 96 -6.57 -6.00 0.56
N LEU A 97 -7.86 -5.86 0.88
CA LEU A 97 -8.86 -6.89 0.56
C LEU A 97 -9.28 -6.85 -0.93
N PRO A 98 -9.74 -7.96 -1.53
CA PRO A 98 -10.29 -7.96 -2.89
C PRO A 98 -11.52 -7.05 -3.06
N THR A 99 -12.23 -6.76 -1.96
CA THR A 99 -13.36 -5.84 -1.91
C THR A 99 -12.93 -4.38 -1.80
N SER A 100 -11.66 -4.10 -1.49
CA SER A 100 -11.15 -2.74 -1.34
C SER A 100 -11.34 -1.94 -2.64
N GLU A 101 -11.76 -0.68 -2.53
CA GLU A 101 -11.86 0.23 -3.67
C GLU A 101 -10.47 0.66 -4.16
N TYR A 102 -9.48 0.66 -3.28
CA TYR A 102 -8.13 1.13 -3.55
C TYR A 102 -7.16 -0.03 -3.83
N THR A 103 -6.26 0.16 -4.78
CA THR A 103 -5.21 -0.82 -5.12
C THR A 103 -4.03 -0.74 -4.14
N ALA A 104 -3.78 0.43 -3.57
CA ALA A 104 -2.91 0.68 -2.43
C ALA A 104 -3.41 1.92 -1.69
N TYR A 105 -3.05 2.05 -0.40
CA TYR A 105 -3.35 3.25 0.36
C TYR A 105 -2.40 3.40 1.56
N SER A 106 -2.23 4.64 2.00
CA SER A 106 -1.63 5.02 3.28
C SER A 106 -2.65 5.76 4.16
N GLN A 107 -3.07 5.16 5.27
CA GLN A 107 -3.95 5.79 6.27
C GLN A 107 -3.16 6.72 7.19
N ASN A 108 -3.77 7.84 7.57
CA ASN A 108 -3.23 8.82 8.52
C ASN A 108 -1.75 9.18 8.28
N LYS A 109 -1.38 9.40 7.00
CA LYS A 109 0.00 9.74 6.59
C LYS A 109 1.05 8.71 7.07
N GLY A 110 0.74 7.42 6.95
CA GLY A 110 1.69 6.32 7.08
C GLY A 110 1.53 5.47 8.33
N GLU A 111 0.51 5.75 9.15
CA GLU A 111 0.17 4.93 10.31
C GLU A 111 -0.13 3.49 9.92
N LYS A 112 -0.78 3.27 8.77
CA LYS A 112 -0.99 1.97 8.16
C LYS A 112 -0.89 2.10 6.65
N MET A 113 -0.12 1.22 6.03
CA MET A 113 -0.03 1.11 4.58
C MET A 113 -0.59 -0.24 4.15
N ALA A 114 -1.33 -0.25 3.04
CA ALA A 114 -1.85 -1.49 2.48
C ALA A 114 -1.63 -1.53 0.97
N PHE A 115 -1.31 -2.71 0.46
CA PHE A 115 -1.01 -2.93 -0.95
C PHE A 115 -1.76 -4.14 -1.50
N CYS A 116 -2.26 -4.05 -2.72
CA CYS A 116 -2.66 -5.23 -3.46
C CYS A 116 -1.41 -6.00 -3.89
N LEU A 117 -1.39 -7.32 -3.72
CA LEU A 117 -0.21 -8.11 -4.07
C LEU A 117 -0.34 -8.84 -5.40
N ASN A 118 -1.39 -8.55 -6.17
CA ASN A 118 -1.75 -9.30 -7.37
C ASN A 118 -1.79 -8.42 -8.62
N LYS A 119 -1.65 -9.06 -9.78
CA LYS A 119 -1.93 -8.42 -11.08
C LYS A 119 -3.40 -8.08 -11.26
N GLU A 120 -4.30 -8.95 -10.79
CA GLU A 120 -5.74 -8.77 -10.87
C GLU A 120 -6.35 -8.60 -9.48
N LYS A 121 -7.45 -7.83 -9.39
CA LYS A 121 -8.16 -7.60 -8.12
C LYS A 121 -8.63 -8.92 -7.49
N LYS A 122 -9.12 -9.82 -8.34
CA LYS A 122 -9.45 -11.22 -8.03
C LYS A 122 -8.49 -12.13 -8.78
N GLY A 123 -7.76 -12.98 -8.07
CA GLY A 123 -6.78 -13.91 -8.64
C GLY A 123 -5.59 -14.15 -7.72
N ASP A 124 -4.72 -15.08 -8.09
CA ASP A 124 -3.57 -15.53 -7.27
C ASP A 124 -2.20 -15.32 -7.94
N GLN A 125 -2.18 -14.55 -9.03
CA GLN A 125 -0.95 -14.16 -9.69
C GLN A 125 -0.37 -12.94 -9.00
N LEU A 126 0.69 -13.17 -8.22
CA LEU A 126 1.39 -12.10 -7.52
C LEU A 126 2.04 -11.13 -8.51
N ILE A 127 2.04 -9.86 -8.15
CA ILE A 127 2.77 -8.81 -8.86
C ILE A 127 4.29 -8.97 -8.64
N ASP A 128 5.10 -8.57 -9.61
CA ASP A 128 6.54 -8.57 -9.45
C ASP A 128 6.99 -7.54 -8.39
N PRO A 129 8.15 -7.73 -7.76
CA PRO A 129 8.59 -6.87 -6.67
C PRO A 129 8.94 -5.45 -7.14
N ASN A 130 9.34 -5.24 -8.40
CA ASN A 130 9.75 -3.94 -8.88
C ASN A 130 8.54 -3.02 -9.08
N THR A 131 7.48 -3.52 -9.71
CA THR A 131 6.20 -2.81 -9.82
C THR A 131 5.57 -2.57 -8.45
N LEU A 132 5.60 -3.55 -7.54
CA LEU A 132 5.10 -3.30 -6.18
C LEU A 132 5.93 -2.24 -5.44
N THR A 133 7.26 -2.20 -5.68
CA THR A 133 8.12 -1.14 -5.14
C THR A 133 7.70 0.22 -5.70
N PHE A 134 7.43 0.34 -7.00
CA PHE A 134 6.92 1.58 -7.60
C PHE A 134 5.63 2.07 -6.91
N VAL A 135 4.66 1.18 -6.67
CA VAL A 135 3.43 1.51 -5.95
C VAL A 135 3.72 1.89 -4.48
N ALA A 136 4.66 1.21 -3.82
CA ALA A 136 5.07 1.58 -2.47
C ALA A 136 5.71 2.97 -2.41
N LEU A 137 6.51 3.34 -3.41
CA LEU A 137 7.10 4.68 -3.52
C LEU A 137 6.02 5.75 -3.76
N HIS A 138 4.96 5.44 -4.49
CA HIS A 138 3.79 6.31 -4.63
C HIS A 138 3.15 6.61 -3.26
N GLU A 139 2.90 5.58 -2.45
CA GLU A 139 2.34 5.76 -1.12
C GLU A 139 3.28 6.50 -0.16
N LEU A 140 4.59 6.24 -0.21
CA LEU A 140 5.58 7.05 0.53
C LEU A 140 5.55 8.52 0.09
N SER A 141 5.24 8.79 -1.18
CA SER A 141 5.12 10.16 -1.69
C SER A 141 3.90 10.88 -1.10
N HIS A 142 2.80 10.17 -0.84
CA HIS A 142 1.66 10.73 -0.10
C HIS A 142 2.01 11.10 1.34
N ILE A 143 2.89 10.34 2.00
CA ILE A 143 3.43 10.66 3.34
C ILE A 143 4.37 11.87 3.25
N ALA A 144 5.25 11.88 2.24
CA ALA A 144 6.18 12.96 1.96
C ALA A 144 5.52 14.22 1.38
N THR A 145 4.18 14.27 1.25
CA THR A 145 3.41 15.43 0.74
C THR A 145 2.46 15.98 1.80
N LYS A 146 2.41 17.31 1.96
CA LYS A 146 1.53 17.97 2.94
C LYS A 146 0.08 17.97 2.45
N SER A 147 -0.13 18.32 1.20
CA SER A 147 -1.44 18.34 0.53
C SER A 147 -2.05 16.92 0.37
N VAL A 148 -3.33 16.86 0.00
CA VAL A 148 -4.06 15.64 -0.34
C VAL A 148 -4.22 15.58 -1.86
N GLY A 149 -4.16 14.37 -2.43
CA GLY A 149 -4.23 14.13 -3.87
C GLY A 149 -2.86 14.20 -4.56
N HIS A 150 -2.89 14.34 -5.88
CA HIS A 150 -1.75 14.24 -6.78
C HIS A 150 -1.41 15.60 -7.41
N GLY A 151 -1.19 16.62 -6.58
CA GLY A 151 -0.76 17.95 -7.02
C GLY A 151 0.74 18.02 -7.35
N GLU A 152 1.23 19.20 -7.71
CA GLU A 152 2.65 19.42 -8.08
C GLU A 152 3.64 18.99 -6.96
N GLU A 153 3.31 19.29 -5.70
CA GLU A 153 4.10 18.86 -4.54
C GLU A 153 4.25 17.32 -4.52
N PHE A 154 3.14 16.60 -4.75
CA PHE A 154 3.14 15.14 -4.79
C PHE A 154 4.05 14.61 -5.89
N TRP A 155 3.88 15.08 -7.14
CA TRP A 155 4.66 14.58 -8.27
C TRP A 155 6.15 14.90 -8.14
N THR A 156 6.48 16.08 -7.61
CA THR A 156 7.86 16.46 -7.29
C THR A 156 8.47 15.51 -6.25
N ASN A 157 7.72 15.19 -5.19
CA ASN A 157 8.17 14.23 -4.18
C ASN A 157 8.29 12.81 -4.74
N PHE A 158 7.36 12.40 -5.61
CA PHE A 158 7.38 11.06 -6.19
C PHE A 158 8.56 10.88 -7.15
N LYS A 159 8.79 11.84 -8.05
CA LYS A 159 9.98 11.85 -8.93
C LYS A 159 11.28 11.85 -8.11
N PHE A 160 11.33 12.63 -7.03
CA PHE A 160 12.47 12.64 -6.11
C PHE A 160 12.71 11.25 -5.47
N LEU A 161 11.68 10.63 -4.90
CA LEU A 161 11.81 9.32 -4.24
C LEU A 161 12.14 8.20 -5.23
N LEU A 162 11.58 8.22 -6.44
CA LEU A 162 11.96 7.29 -7.52
C LEU A 162 13.45 7.42 -7.88
N GLY A 163 13.94 8.65 -7.99
CA GLY A 163 15.36 8.93 -8.25
C GLY A 163 16.27 8.40 -7.14
N GLU A 164 15.96 8.71 -5.88
CA GLU A 164 16.75 8.24 -4.74
C GLU A 164 16.70 6.71 -4.56
N ALA A 165 15.54 6.08 -4.82
CA ALA A 165 15.39 4.63 -4.79
C ALA A 165 16.24 3.93 -5.87
N SER A 166 16.32 4.52 -7.06
CA SER A 166 17.17 4.04 -8.15
C SER A 166 18.66 4.17 -7.80
N LYS A 167 19.09 5.31 -7.25
CA LYS A 167 20.49 5.53 -6.84
C LYS A 167 21.02 4.50 -5.85
N ILE A 168 20.17 3.99 -4.96
CA ILE A 168 20.54 2.97 -3.97
C ILE A 168 20.19 1.54 -4.40
N ASN A 169 19.85 1.34 -5.69
CA ASN A 169 19.57 0.03 -6.30
C ASN A 169 18.44 -0.77 -5.62
N ILE A 170 17.40 -0.10 -5.12
CA ILE A 170 16.21 -0.78 -4.58
C ILE A 170 15.03 -0.78 -5.57
N TYR A 171 15.10 0.06 -6.60
CA TYR A 171 14.07 0.19 -7.63
C TYR A 171 14.72 0.37 -9.00
N GLU A 172 14.27 -0.41 -9.98
CA GLU A 172 14.69 -0.27 -11.38
C GLU A 172 13.66 0.60 -12.10
N GLN A 173 14.12 1.68 -12.73
CA GLN A 173 13.24 2.59 -13.47
C GLN A 173 12.62 1.88 -14.67
N VAL A 174 11.28 1.97 -14.79
CA VAL A 174 10.52 1.40 -15.92
C VAL A 174 9.71 2.49 -16.58
N ASP A 175 9.86 2.63 -17.90
CA ASP A 175 9.00 3.46 -18.73
C ASP A 175 7.67 2.72 -18.97
N TYR A 176 6.70 2.92 -18.09
CA TYR A 176 5.39 2.28 -18.16
C TYR A 176 4.53 2.77 -19.33
N LYS A 177 4.90 3.89 -19.99
CA LYS A 177 4.24 4.29 -21.25
C LYS A 177 4.58 3.33 -22.38
N LYS A 178 5.82 2.83 -22.40
CA LYS A 178 6.27 1.83 -23.39
C LYS A 178 6.00 0.40 -22.94
N ASN A 179 6.09 0.12 -21.65
CA ASN A 179 5.94 -1.22 -21.07
C ASN A 179 4.85 -1.20 -19.99
N PRO A 180 3.57 -1.00 -20.35
CA PRO A 180 2.49 -0.94 -19.39
C PRO A 180 2.36 -2.27 -18.64
N VAL A 181 2.01 -2.21 -17.36
CA VAL A 181 1.88 -3.40 -16.52
C VAL A 181 0.55 -3.43 -15.80
N ARG A 182 -0.02 -4.64 -15.69
CA ARG A 182 -1.27 -4.89 -14.99
C ARG A 182 -1.03 -4.99 -13.48
N TYR A 183 -1.69 -4.15 -12.69
CA TYR A 183 -1.63 -4.13 -11.24
C TYR A 183 -3.03 -3.99 -10.63
N CYS A 184 -3.41 -4.95 -9.78
CA CYS A 184 -4.69 -5.05 -9.12
C CYS A 184 -5.94 -4.81 -10.01
N GLY A 185 -5.90 -5.26 -11.27
CA GLY A 185 -6.99 -5.09 -12.23
C GLY A 185 -7.05 -3.72 -12.91
N THR A 186 -5.98 -2.94 -12.79
CA THR A 186 -5.78 -1.65 -13.48
C THR A 186 -4.44 -1.65 -14.19
N ASP A 187 -4.29 -0.81 -15.22
CA ASP A 187 -3.02 -0.68 -15.93
C ASP A 187 -2.20 0.48 -15.34
N ILE A 188 -0.95 0.20 -14.98
CA ILE A 188 0.04 1.24 -14.71
C ILE A 188 0.69 1.55 -16.06
N THR A 189 0.42 2.76 -16.55
CA THR A 189 0.84 3.22 -17.88
C THR A 189 1.71 4.47 -17.82
N ASP A 190 2.02 4.96 -16.61
CA ASP A 190 2.72 6.23 -16.43
C ASP A 190 3.77 6.17 -15.32
N ASN A 191 4.86 6.92 -15.52
CA ASN A 191 5.95 7.08 -14.56
C ASN A 191 6.52 8.50 -14.66
N PRO A 192 6.35 9.35 -13.63
CA PRO A 192 6.77 10.76 -13.66
C PRO A 192 8.29 10.96 -13.78
N HIS A 193 9.08 9.89 -13.61
CA HIS A 193 10.51 9.94 -13.91
C HIS A 193 10.78 10.29 -15.37
N TYR A 194 9.94 9.82 -16.31
CA TYR A 194 10.11 10.02 -17.75
C TYR A 194 9.31 11.18 -18.32
N ASP A 195 8.53 11.86 -17.48
CA ASP A 195 7.83 13.08 -17.86
C ASP A 195 8.84 14.24 -17.88
N LEU A 196 8.98 14.84 -19.08
CA LEU A 196 9.81 16.01 -19.35
C LEU A 196 9.21 17.26 -18.71
#